data_AF-A0A7S1ISX9-F1
#
_entry.id   AF-A0A7S1ISX9-F1
#
_cell.length_a   1.000
_cell.length_b   1.000
_cell.length_c   1.000
_cell.angle_alpha   90.00
_cell.angle_beta   90.00
_cell.angle_gamma   90.00
#
_symmetry.space_group_name_H-M   'P 1'
#
loop_
_entity.id
_entity.type
_entity.pdbx_description
1 polymer ?
#
loop_
_entity_poly.entity_id
_entity_poly.type
_entity_poly.pdbx_seq_one_letter_code
_entity_poly.pdbx_strand_id
1 'polypeptide(L)'
;SPLSANAYNRTPLSPLSLSPLSPLSANACKRVPFTIRPQPPRFVAQTEQDVLLVRIFNNRMGGFFVDLAANDPVFISNSWTIEQWFGWNGVCIEANPVYIPALRRVRHCQVVHALVDS
;
A
#
# COMPACT_ATOMS: atom_id res chain seq x y z
N SER A 1 64.27 -24.13 1.63
CA SER A 1 63.92 -25.37 0.92
C SER A 1 62.91 -25.04 -0.15
N PRO A 2 63.13 -25.50 -1.39
CA PRO A 2 62.76 -24.80 -2.63
C PRO A 2 61.50 -25.40 -3.25
N LEU A 3 60.85 -24.79 -4.24
CA LEU A 3 61.15 -24.87 -5.68
C LEU A 3 60.08 -24.00 -6.38
N SER A 4 60.42 -23.06 -7.26
CA SER A 4 60.72 -23.29 -8.69
C SER A 4 59.50 -23.86 -9.42
N ALA A 5 59.02 -23.39 -10.56
CA ALA A 5 59.37 -22.32 -11.49
C ALA A 5 58.29 -22.32 -12.59
N ASN A 6 58.42 -21.33 -13.47
CA ASN A 6 57.99 -21.34 -14.88
C ASN A 6 56.50 -21.10 -15.17
N ALA A 7 56.14 -20.44 -16.25
CA ALA A 7 56.81 -19.55 -17.21
C ALA A 7 55.75 -19.38 -18.28
N TYR A 8 55.33 -18.18 -18.64
CA TYR A 8 54.81 -17.95 -19.98
C TYR A 8 55.19 -16.55 -20.44
N ASN A 9 56.25 -16.53 -21.23
CA ASN A 9 56.71 -15.41 -22.04
C ASN A 9 55.83 -15.36 -23.31
N ARG A 10 55.14 -14.26 -23.60
CA ARG A 10 54.72 -13.89 -24.98
C ARG A 10 54.62 -12.37 -25.16
N THR A 11 55.57 -11.86 -25.94
CA THR A 11 55.51 -10.78 -26.95
C THR A 11 55.04 -9.37 -26.56
N PRO A 12 55.84 -8.31 -26.81
CA PRO A 12 55.42 -6.93 -26.59
C PRO A 12 54.43 -6.50 -27.68
N LEU A 13 53.23 -6.08 -27.28
CA LEU A 13 52.25 -5.47 -28.17
C LEU A 13 52.63 -4.01 -28.44
N SER A 14 52.62 -3.63 -29.71
CA SER A 14 52.88 -2.28 -30.21
C SER A 14 51.87 -1.26 -29.69
N PRO A 15 52.25 0.02 -29.55
CA PRO A 15 51.31 1.05 -29.11
C PRO A 15 50.26 1.30 -30.20
N LEU A 16 49.01 0.95 -29.90
CA LEU A 16 47.85 1.27 -30.73
C LEU A 16 47.62 2.78 -30.69
N SER A 17 47.71 3.41 -31.87
CA SER A 17 47.37 4.81 -32.12
C SER A 17 45.90 5.07 -31.74
N LEU A 18 45.69 5.92 -30.73
CA LEU A 18 44.35 6.33 -30.28
C LEU A 18 43.88 7.53 -31.11
N SER A 19 42.83 7.34 -31.90
CA SER A 19 42.04 8.45 -32.45
C SER A 19 41.07 9.00 -31.38
N PRO A 20 40.79 10.32 -31.38
CA PRO A 20 40.00 10.95 -30.33
C PRO A 20 38.52 10.51 -30.37
N LEU A 21 37.98 10.21 -29.19
CA LEU A 21 36.58 9.86 -28.97
C LEU A 21 35.69 11.08 -29.27
N SER A 22 34.63 10.88 -30.06
CA SER A 22 33.59 11.88 -30.28
C SER A 22 32.84 12.18 -28.97
N PRO A 23 32.31 13.41 -28.81
CA PRO A 23 31.68 13.81 -27.55
C PRO A 23 30.40 12.99 -27.30
N LEU A 24 30.29 12.43 -26.10
CA LEU A 24 29.06 11.81 -25.61
C LEU A 24 27.93 12.83 -25.63
N SER A 25 26.88 12.53 -26.40
CA SER A 25 25.64 13.31 -26.41
C SER A 25 25.05 13.37 -25.00
N ALA A 26 24.98 14.58 -24.44
CA ALA A 26 24.33 14.88 -23.17
C ALA A 26 22.81 14.70 -23.29
N ASN A 27 22.35 13.45 -23.35
CA ASN A 27 20.95 13.15 -23.07
C ASN A 27 20.74 13.30 -21.56
N ALA A 28 20.25 14.47 -21.19
CA ALA A 28 19.81 14.84 -19.86
C ALA A 28 19.02 13.69 -19.22
N CYS A 29 19.51 13.19 -18.09
CA CYS A 29 18.76 12.32 -17.20
C CYS A 29 17.54 13.11 -16.70
N LYS A 30 16.40 12.96 -17.38
CA LYS A 30 15.13 13.50 -16.94
C LYS A 30 14.74 12.74 -15.67
N ARG A 31 14.97 13.34 -14.50
CA ARG A 31 14.38 12.86 -13.25
C ARG A 31 12.86 12.84 -13.43
N VAL A 32 12.29 11.66 -13.62
CA VAL A 32 10.84 11.47 -13.49
C VAL A 32 10.48 11.74 -12.03
N PRO A 33 9.50 12.60 -11.73
CA PRO A 33 9.01 12.73 -10.37
C PRO A 33 8.54 11.36 -9.90
N PHE A 34 8.90 10.95 -8.68
CA PHE A 34 8.32 9.78 -8.05
C PHE A 34 6.85 10.09 -7.75
N THR A 35 5.98 9.93 -8.73
CA THR A 35 4.54 10.01 -8.52
C THR A 35 4.13 8.74 -7.77
N ILE A 36 3.64 8.90 -6.53
CA ILE A 36 3.03 7.80 -5.77
C ILE A 36 1.88 7.27 -6.63
N ARG A 37 1.96 6.01 -7.05
CA ARG A 37 0.86 5.36 -7.74
C ARG A 37 -0.30 5.24 -6.74
N PRO A 38 -1.52 5.70 -7.08
CA PRO A 38 -2.68 5.47 -6.22
C PRO A 38 -2.86 3.95 -6.06
N GLN A 39 -2.90 3.49 -4.82
CA GLN A 39 -3.15 2.08 -4.53
C GLN A 39 -4.63 1.78 -4.77
N PRO A 40 -4.98 0.57 -5.24
CA PRO A 40 -6.38 0.18 -5.37
C PRO A 40 -7.05 0.03 -3.99
N PRO A 41 -8.37 0.22 -3.89
CA PRO A 41 -9.10 -0.02 -2.65
C PRO A 41 -8.89 -1.42 -2.10
N ARG A 42 -8.70 -1.50 -0.77
CA ARG A 42 -8.60 -2.76 -0.06
C ARG A 42 -9.97 -3.17 0.47
N PHE A 43 -10.46 -4.32 0.02
CA PHE A 43 -11.67 -4.96 0.52
C PHE A 43 -11.30 -5.99 1.60
N VAL A 44 -12.02 -5.99 2.71
CA VAL A 44 -11.72 -6.77 3.92
C VAL A 44 -12.95 -7.48 4.50
N ALA A 45 -14.17 -7.16 4.06
CA ALA A 45 -15.39 -7.76 4.60
C ALA A 45 -15.41 -9.28 4.39
N GLN A 46 -15.90 -10.02 5.39
CA GLN A 46 -15.92 -11.49 5.37
C GLN A 46 -16.66 -12.09 4.17
N THR A 47 -17.68 -11.37 3.67
CA THR A 47 -18.58 -11.84 2.62
C THR A 47 -18.69 -10.84 1.46
N GLU A 48 -17.63 -10.06 1.21
CA GLU A 48 -17.56 -9.06 0.12
C GLU A 48 -18.67 -8.00 0.13
N GLN A 49 -19.27 -7.74 1.31
CA GLN A 49 -20.32 -6.75 1.46
C GLN A 49 -19.82 -5.34 1.12
N ASP A 50 -18.56 -5.04 1.41
CA ASP A 50 -17.88 -3.81 1.00
C ASP A 50 -17.82 -3.65 -0.53
N VAL A 51 -17.54 -4.72 -1.28
CA VAL A 51 -17.59 -4.73 -2.75
C VAL A 51 -19.01 -4.45 -3.24
N LEU A 52 -20.00 -5.11 -2.63
CA LEU A 52 -21.42 -4.93 -2.99
C LEU A 52 -21.88 -3.49 -2.75
N LEU A 53 -21.54 -2.89 -1.61
CA LEU A 53 -21.87 -1.50 -1.28
C LEU A 53 -21.28 -0.55 -2.33
N VAL A 54 -20.00 -0.71 -2.66
CA VAL A 54 -19.33 0.10 -3.69
C VAL A 54 -20.03 -0.01 -5.04
N ARG A 55 -20.47 -1.21 -5.43
CA ARG A 55 -21.22 -1.43 -6.67
C ARG A 55 -22.61 -0.81 -6.65
N ILE A 56 -23.39 -1.07 -5.61
CA ILE A 56 -24.77 -0.55 -5.46
C ILE A 56 -24.77 0.98 -5.46
N PHE A 57 -23.78 1.59 -4.81
CA PHE A 57 -23.65 3.04 -4.73
C PHE A 57 -22.79 3.65 -5.84
N ASN A 58 -22.46 2.90 -6.90
CA ASN A 58 -21.71 3.39 -8.07
C ASN A 58 -20.42 4.15 -7.70
N ASN A 59 -19.58 3.57 -6.83
CA ASN A 59 -18.34 4.19 -6.33
C ASN A 59 -18.56 5.57 -5.68
N ARG A 60 -19.73 5.81 -5.06
CA ARG A 60 -20.03 7.07 -4.36
C ARG A 60 -18.93 7.38 -3.33
N MET A 61 -18.44 8.61 -3.38
CA MET A 61 -17.57 9.19 -2.35
C MET A 61 -18.41 9.94 -1.30
N GLY A 62 -17.91 9.99 -0.06
CA GLY A 62 -18.47 10.88 0.97
C GLY A 62 -19.89 10.54 1.43
N GLY A 63 -20.27 9.25 1.45
CA GLY A 63 -21.57 8.81 1.99
C GLY A 63 -21.60 8.74 3.52
N PHE A 64 -22.68 8.18 4.05
CA PHE A 64 -22.85 7.94 5.48
C PHE A 64 -23.27 6.49 5.75
N PHE A 65 -22.69 5.84 6.76
CA PHE A 65 -23.02 4.47 7.15
C PHE A 65 -23.38 4.34 8.63
N VAL A 66 -24.10 3.27 8.95
CA VAL A 66 -24.30 2.79 10.32
C VAL A 66 -23.90 1.32 10.32
N ASP A 67 -22.95 0.95 11.17
CA ASP A 67 -22.43 -0.42 11.30
C ASP A 67 -22.81 -0.98 12.66
N LEU A 68 -23.62 -2.04 12.66
CA LEU A 68 -24.15 -2.68 13.86
C LEU A 68 -23.30 -3.90 14.19
N ALA A 69 -22.93 -4.05 15.47
CA ALA A 69 -21.97 -5.06 15.92
C ALA A 69 -20.63 -4.95 15.15
N ALA A 70 -20.05 -3.75 15.20
CA ALA A 70 -18.89 -3.36 14.40
C ALA A 70 -17.64 -4.25 14.62
N ASN A 71 -17.53 -4.90 15.79
CA ASN A 71 -16.51 -5.91 16.09
C ASN A 71 -15.07 -5.40 15.85
N ASP A 72 -14.17 -6.21 15.27
CA ASP A 72 -12.80 -5.80 14.95
C ASP A 72 -12.80 -4.57 14.01
N PRO A 73 -12.00 -3.53 14.30
CA PRO A 73 -12.03 -2.30 13.53
C PRO A 73 -11.58 -2.42 12.07
N VAL A 74 -10.93 -3.51 11.67
CA VAL A 74 -10.36 -3.66 10.31
C VAL A 74 -10.61 -5.06 9.75
N PHE A 75 -10.29 -6.10 10.51
CA PHE A 75 -10.44 -7.47 10.07
C PHE A 75 -11.94 -7.77 9.92
N ILE A 76 -12.32 -8.33 8.77
CA ILE A 76 -13.72 -8.67 8.43
C ILE A 76 -14.73 -7.53 8.55
N SER A 77 -14.29 -6.28 8.64
CA SER A 77 -15.18 -5.12 8.82
C SER A 77 -15.93 -4.78 7.53
N ASN A 78 -17.25 -4.65 7.64
CA ASN A 78 -18.12 -4.33 6.50
C ASN A 78 -18.03 -2.85 6.09
N SER A 79 -17.71 -1.97 7.05
CA SER A 79 -17.69 -0.52 6.85
C SER A 79 -16.28 0.06 6.69
N TRP A 80 -15.21 -0.71 6.94
CA TRP A 80 -13.84 -0.19 6.88
C TRP A 80 -13.44 0.31 5.50
N THR A 81 -13.74 -0.44 4.46
CA THR A 81 -13.35 -0.07 3.09
C THR A 81 -14.04 1.21 2.61
N ILE A 82 -15.35 1.35 2.82
CA ILE A 82 -16.09 2.54 2.39
C ILE A 82 -15.71 3.80 3.17
N GLU A 83 -15.35 3.65 4.46
CA GLU A 83 -14.84 4.76 5.25
C GLU A 83 -13.46 5.21 4.74
N GLN A 84 -12.51 4.28 4.64
CA GLN A 84 -11.10 4.61 4.39
C GLN A 84 -10.80 4.95 2.93
N TRP A 85 -11.46 4.28 1.99
CA TRP A 85 -11.17 4.42 0.56
C TRP A 85 -12.19 5.26 -0.19
N PHE A 86 -13.43 5.30 0.29
CA PHE A 86 -14.50 6.08 -0.33
C PHE A 86 -14.86 7.33 0.49
N GLY A 87 -14.19 7.55 1.62
CA GLY A 87 -14.35 8.75 2.45
C GLY A 87 -15.71 8.88 3.11
N TRP A 88 -16.41 7.76 3.31
CA TRP A 88 -17.70 7.78 4.02
C TRP A 88 -17.48 8.07 5.51
N ASN A 89 -18.41 8.79 6.13
CA ASN A 89 -18.46 8.95 7.58
C ASN A 89 -19.55 8.03 8.15
N GLY A 90 -19.64 7.86 9.47
CA GLY A 90 -20.66 6.98 10.03
C GLY A 90 -20.64 6.80 11.53
N VAL A 91 -21.39 5.79 11.96
CA VAL A 91 -21.44 5.33 13.35
C VAL A 91 -21.18 3.82 13.40
N CYS A 92 -20.20 3.41 14.19
CA CYS A 92 -20.00 2.02 14.60
C CYS A 92 -20.64 1.80 15.98
N ILE A 93 -21.57 0.87 16.07
CA ILE A 93 -22.22 0.47 17.32
C ILE A 93 -21.70 -0.91 17.70
N GLU A 94 -21.16 -1.04 18.90
CA GLU A 94 -20.61 -2.29 19.41
C GLU A 94 -20.97 -2.47 20.88
N ALA A 95 -21.32 -3.69 21.30
CA ALA A 95 -21.73 -4.01 22.66
C ALA A 95 -20.57 -4.58 23.49
N ASN A 96 -19.68 -5.35 22.86
CA ASN A 96 -18.57 -6.00 23.52
C ASN A 96 -17.45 -4.99 23.83
N PRO A 97 -17.17 -4.72 25.13
CA PRO A 97 -16.20 -3.71 25.54
C PRO A 97 -14.76 -4.01 25.07
N VAL A 98 -14.45 -5.26 24.71
CA VAL A 98 -13.11 -5.66 24.23
C VAL A 98 -12.73 -4.92 22.95
N TYR A 99 -13.68 -4.63 22.06
CA TYR A 99 -13.39 -3.98 20.77
C TYR A 99 -13.36 -2.45 20.85
N ILE A 100 -14.02 -1.85 21.85
CA ILE A 100 -14.20 -0.40 21.97
C ILE A 100 -12.88 0.39 21.93
N PRO A 101 -11.81 0.00 22.66
CA PRO A 101 -10.54 0.73 22.60
C PRO A 101 -9.91 0.70 21.21
N ALA A 102 -9.98 -0.44 20.52
CA ALA A 102 -9.43 -0.60 19.18
C ALA A 102 -10.25 0.18 18.15
N LEU A 103 -11.57 0.11 18.22
CA LEU A 103 -12.49 0.88 17.38
C LEU A 103 -12.23 2.38 17.50
N ARG A 104 -12.17 2.93 18.71
CA ARG A 104 -11.91 4.37 18.93
C ARG A 104 -10.53 4.82 18.46
N ARG A 105 -9.55 3.92 18.44
CA ARG A 105 -8.18 4.24 18.03
C ARG A 105 -8.00 4.18 16.52
N VAL A 106 -8.67 3.23 15.86
CA VAL A 106 -8.41 2.89 14.45
C VAL A 106 -9.45 3.48 13.49
N ARG A 107 -10.70 3.61 13.91
CA ARG A 107 -11.78 4.16 13.07
C ARG A 107 -11.78 5.69 13.14
N HIS A 108 -12.22 6.35 12.07
CA HIS A 108 -12.45 7.79 12.04
C HIS A 108 -13.90 8.16 12.32
N CYS A 109 -14.83 7.22 12.14
CA CYS A 109 -16.25 7.35 12.42
C CYS A 109 -16.54 7.43 13.92
N GLN A 110 -17.77 7.83 14.26
CA GLN A 110 -18.23 7.83 15.65
C GLN A 110 -18.36 6.39 16.16
N VAL A 111 -17.91 6.12 17.40
CA VAL A 111 -18.02 4.81 18.04
C VAL A 111 -18.94 4.91 19.25
N VAL A 112 -20.01 4.11 19.25
CA VAL A 112 -21.00 4.03 20.32
C VAL A 112 -20.90 2.66 20.98
N HIS A 113 -20.67 2.65 22.30
CA HIS A 113 -20.73 1.44 23.12
C HIS A 113 -22.16 1.28 23.65
N ALA A 114 -22.93 0.36 23.07
CA ALA A 114 -24.33 0.15 23.45
C ALA A 114 -24.72 -1.34 23.36
N LEU A 115 -25.53 -1.79 24.32
CA LEU A 115 -26.11 -3.13 24.40
C LEU A 115 -27.64 -2.97 24.48
N VAL A 116 -28.38 -3.85 23.81
CA VAL A 116 -29.84 -3.97 23.96
C VAL A 116 -30.13 -5.22 24.77
N ASP A 117 -30.82 -5.05 25.88
CA ASP A 117 -31.30 -6.11 26.77
C ASP A 117 -32.82 -5.96 26.96
N SER A 118 -33.52 -7.04 27.29
CA SER A 118 -35.00 -7.14 27.32
C SER A 118 -35.59 -7.00 28.71
#